data_AF-D4MY34-F1
#
_entry.id   AF-D4MY34-F1
#
_cell.length_a   1.000
_cell.length_b   1.000
_cell.length_c   1.000
_cell.angle_alpha   90.00
_cell.angle_beta   90.00
_cell.angle_gamma   90.00
#
_symmetry.space_group_name_H-M   'P 1'
#
loop_
_entity.id
_entity.type
_entity.pdbx_description
1 polymer ?
#
loop_
_entity_poly.entity_id
_entity_poly.type
_entity_poly.pdbx_seq_one_letter_code
_entity_poly.pdbx_strand_id
1 'polypeptide(L)'
;MKDYVAFDLETTGLSPDSDQIIEIGAVKIRDGKISGKYNCIIHPEIEVSDFIINLTGISRDMLRKGIPLKEGVEEFLEFSGDLPILGHNVMFDYKFMKMAAASFKYPFEKTGVDTLKVARKLLTGLENKKLETLCAHYHYVNQAAHRAYDDALATAVVFEQMKKEFPTEEEIFQPQQLQFKVKKERPATAKQKKYLENLMKYHAIGECLDIDQMTQREASKKIDHIILNYGVMKK
;
A
#
# COMPACT_ATOMS: atom_id res chain seq x y z
N MET A 1 3.79 3.96 23.20
CA MET A 1 4.42 4.56 21.99
C MET A 1 4.22 6.09 21.92
N LYS A 2 5.30 6.89 21.83
CA LYS A 2 5.26 8.37 21.72
C LYS A 2 5.69 8.92 20.36
N ASP A 3 6.59 8.19 19.69
CA ASP A 3 7.14 8.56 18.39
C ASP A 3 6.82 7.46 17.38
N TYR A 4 6.23 7.84 16.24
CA TYR A 4 5.79 6.91 15.21
C TYR A 4 5.46 7.64 13.91
N VAL A 5 5.26 6.88 12.83
CA VAL A 5 4.68 7.37 11.59
C VAL A 5 3.34 6.69 11.36
N ALA A 6 2.26 7.46 11.39
CA ALA A 6 0.98 6.96 10.89
C ALA A 6 1.00 7.08 9.37
N PHE A 7 0.61 6.02 8.67
CA PHE A 7 0.54 6.04 7.22
C PHE A 7 -0.62 5.18 6.73
N ASP A 8 -1.08 5.52 5.54
CA ASP A 8 -2.18 4.89 4.82
C ASP A 8 -1.85 4.93 3.33
N LEU A 9 -2.40 3.98 2.56
CA LEU A 9 -2.19 3.88 1.12
C LEU A 9 -3.53 3.78 0.40
N GLU A 10 -3.66 4.55 -0.68
CA GLU A 10 -4.67 4.26 -1.69
C GLU A 10 -4.08 3.34 -2.76
N THR A 11 -4.86 2.35 -3.19
CA THR A 11 -4.42 1.32 -4.11
C THR A 11 -5.45 1.06 -5.22
N THR A 12 -5.02 0.46 -6.33
CA THR A 12 -5.93 0.07 -7.42
C THR A 12 -6.84 -1.11 -7.08
N GLY A 13 -6.60 -1.77 -5.94
CA GLY A 13 -7.29 -2.97 -5.49
C GLY A 13 -6.67 -3.54 -4.21
N LEU A 14 -7.03 -4.76 -3.84
CA LEU A 14 -6.75 -5.30 -2.50
C LEU A 14 -5.54 -6.23 -2.42
N SER A 15 -4.92 -6.58 -3.54
CA SER A 15 -3.88 -7.60 -3.65
C SER A 15 -2.53 -6.97 -3.99
N PRO A 16 -1.54 -6.97 -3.08
CA PRO A 16 -0.21 -6.40 -3.37
C PRO A 16 0.57 -7.20 -4.44
N ASP A 17 0.11 -8.41 -4.79
CA ASP A 17 0.67 -9.22 -5.88
C ASP A 17 0.24 -8.71 -7.28
N SER A 18 -0.89 -8.01 -7.40
CA SER A 18 -1.50 -7.64 -8.69
C SER A 18 -1.86 -6.16 -8.81
N ASP A 19 -2.15 -5.51 -7.69
CA ASP A 19 -2.58 -4.11 -7.61
C ASP A 19 -1.40 -3.18 -7.30
N GLN A 20 -1.61 -1.89 -7.55
CA GLN A 20 -0.58 -0.86 -7.42
C GLN A 20 -0.96 0.19 -6.38
N ILE A 21 0.05 0.77 -5.74
CA ILE A 21 -0.11 1.95 -4.88
C ILE A 21 -0.35 3.17 -5.80
N ILE A 22 -1.34 3.99 -5.47
CA ILE A 22 -1.69 5.23 -6.20
C ILE A 22 -1.60 6.49 -5.34
N GLU A 23 -1.61 6.36 -4.01
CA GLU A 23 -1.29 7.46 -3.09
C GLU A 23 -0.56 6.91 -1.87
N ILE A 24 0.42 7.68 -1.38
CA ILE A 24 1.05 7.43 -0.08
C ILE A 24 0.77 8.65 0.78
N GLY A 25 0.14 8.44 1.93
CA GLY A 25 -0.12 9.50 2.91
C GLY A 25 0.47 9.14 4.26
N ALA A 26 1.18 10.07 4.88
CA ALA A 26 1.78 9.84 6.18
C ALA A 26 1.90 11.11 7.04
N VAL A 27 1.81 10.90 8.35
CA VAL A 27 2.07 11.92 9.36
C VAL A 27 3.06 11.37 10.39
N LYS A 28 4.10 12.17 10.68
CA LYS A 28 5.13 11.82 11.66
C LYS A 28 4.79 12.45 12.99
N ILE A 29 4.69 11.62 14.02
CA ILE A 29 4.41 12.04 15.38
C ILE A 29 5.70 11.94 16.19
N ARG A 30 6.01 13.01 16.94
CA ARG A 30 7.09 13.08 17.92
C ARG A 30 6.53 13.67 19.21
N ASP A 31 6.75 12.98 20.33
CA ASP A 31 6.21 13.37 21.63
C ASP A 31 4.69 13.67 21.61
N GLY A 32 3.93 12.87 20.84
CA GLY A 32 2.48 13.05 20.68
C GLY A 32 2.05 14.27 19.87
N LYS A 33 2.98 14.94 19.17
CA LYS A 33 2.71 16.09 18.30
C LYS A 33 3.10 15.81 16.87
N ILE A 34 2.39 16.42 15.92
CA ILE A 34 2.75 16.38 14.51
C ILE A 34 4.10 17.09 14.32
N SER A 35 5.03 16.39 13.69
CA SER A 35 6.39 16.87 13.40
C SER A 35 6.74 16.82 11.91
N GLY A 36 5.90 16.18 11.09
CA GLY A 36 6.09 16.11 9.65
C GLY A 36 4.86 15.58 8.95
N LYS A 37 4.70 15.99 7.69
CA LYS A 37 3.68 15.54 6.75
C LYS A 37 4.38 15.02 5.50
N TYR A 38 3.89 13.92 4.97
CA TYR A 38 4.29 13.41 3.67
C TYR A 38 3.04 12.97 2.91
N ASN A 39 2.94 13.33 1.65
CA ASN A 39 1.87 12.91 0.77
C ASN A 39 2.35 12.94 -0.67
N CYS A 40 2.10 11.87 -1.43
CA CYS A 40 2.40 11.85 -2.86
C CYS A 40 1.36 10.99 -3.60
N ILE A 41 1.10 11.36 -4.85
CA ILE A 41 0.31 10.54 -5.78
C ILE A 41 1.30 9.79 -6.66
N ILE A 42 1.06 8.50 -6.82
CA ILE A 42 1.90 7.62 -7.63
C ILE A 42 1.25 7.45 -9.00
N HIS A 43 2.07 7.52 -10.06
CA HIS A 43 1.65 7.16 -11.40
C HIS A 43 1.57 5.63 -11.55
N PRO A 44 0.37 5.05 -11.78
CA PRO A 44 0.23 3.62 -11.98
C PRO A 44 0.53 3.23 -13.43
N GLU A 45 1.07 2.02 -13.62
CA GLU A 45 1.32 1.42 -14.94
C GLU A 45 0.06 0.76 -15.54
N ILE A 46 -1.05 0.75 -14.81
CA ILE A 46 -2.33 0.19 -15.22
C ILE A 46 -3.42 1.26 -15.20
N GLU A 47 -4.46 1.04 -15.99
CA GLU A 47 -5.65 1.88 -15.91
C GLU A 47 -6.39 1.64 -14.59
N VAL A 48 -6.63 2.71 -13.85
CA VAL A 48 -7.42 2.68 -12.61
C VAL A 48 -8.90 2.69 -12.95
N SER A 49 -9.67 1.82 -12.29
CA SER A 49 -11.11 1.70 -12.52
C SER A 49 -11.88 2.94 -12.03
N ASP A 50 -13.04 3.22 -12.64
CA ASP A 50 -13.90 4.33 -12.20
C ASP A 50 -14.38 4.17 -10.76
N PHE A 51 -14.54 2.92 -10.30
CA PHE A 51 -14.87 2.64 -8.90
C PHE A 51 -13.81 3.21 -7.95
N ILE A 52 -12.52 2.96 -8.20
CA ILE A 52 -11.43 3.47 -7.35
C ILE A 52 -11.30 4.99 -7.47
N ILE A 53 -11.47 5.56 -8.66
CA ILE A 53 -11.46 7.02 -8.85
C ILE A 53 -12.57 7.69 -8.03
N ASN A 54 -13.79 7.14 -8.07
CA ASN A 54 -14.92 7.67 -7.33
C ASN A 54 -14.78 7.46 -5.82
N LEU A 55 -14.17 6.36 -5.39
CA LEU A 55 -13.94 6.05 -3.98
C LEU A 55 -12.92 7.00 -3.36
N THR A 56 -11.78 7.20 -4.04
CA THR A 56 -10.62 7.95 -3.51
C THR A 56 -10.65 9.44 -3.87
N GLY A 57 -11.44 9.82 -4.89
CA GLY A 57 -11.40 11.16 -5.47
C GLY A 57 -10.12 11.47 -6.25
N ILE A 58 -9.21 10.51 -6.43
CA ILE A 58 -7.98 10.70 -7.20
C ILE A 58 -8.30 10.60 -8.69
N SER A 59 -8.27 11.74 -9.37
CA SER A 59 -8.61 11.79 -10.81
C SER A 59 -7.53 11.15 -11.69
N ARG A 60 -7.92 10.72 -12.89
CA ARG A 60 -6.98 10.22 -13.92
C ARG A 60 -5.89 11.24 -14.28
N ASP A 61 -6.21 12.54 -14.25
CA ASP A 61 -5.24 13.60 -14.50
C ASP A 61 -4.20 13.71 -13.37
N MET A 62 -4.64 13.56 -12.12
CA MET A 62 -3.74 13.50 -10.96
C MET A 62 -2.81 12.28 -11.04
N LEU A 63 -3.36 11.09 -11.36
CA LEU A 63 -2.58 9.87 -11.56
C LEU A 63 -1.55 10.02 -12.69
N ARG A 64 -1.92 10.68 -13.80
CA ARG A 64 -0.99 10.94 -14.91
C ARG A 64 0.17 11.85 -14.51
N LYS A 65 -0.05 12.77 -13.58
CA LYS A 65 0.93 13.72 -13.05
C LYS A 65 1.66 13.21 -11.80
N GLY A 66 1.28 12.03 -11.30
CA GLY A 66 1.90 11.41 -10.13
C GLY A 66 3.38 11.11 -10.36
N ILE A 67 4.11 10.96 -9.26
CA ILE A 67 5.53 10.59 -9.29
C ILE A 67 5.69 9.07 -9.55
N PRO A 68 6.85 8.61 -10.04
CA PRO A 68 7.13 7.18 -10.14
C PRO A 68 7.05 6.48 -8.77
N LEU A 69 6.58 5.24 -8.76
CA LEU A 69 6.47 4.43 -7.53
C LEU A 69 7.79 4.38 -6.74
N LYS A 70 8.92 4.22 -7.44
CA LYS A 70 10.25 4.14 -6.82
C LYS A 70 10.57 5.39 -5.99
N GLU A 71 10.33 6.57 -6.56
CA GLU A 71 10.59 7.85 -5.91
C GLU A 71 9.71 8.00 -4.65
N GLY A 72 8.40 7.74 -4.77
CA GLY A 72 7.51 7.83 -3.62
C GLY A 72 7.80 6.83 -2.50
N VAL A 73 8.32 5.64 -2.85
CA VAL A 73 8.80 4.65 -1.86
C VAL A 73 10.08 5.15 -1.18
N GLU A 74 11.07 5.66 -1.93
CA GLU A 74 12.31 6.19 -1.38
C GLU A 74 12.05 7.36 -0.41
N GLU A 75 11.25 8.33 -0.83
CA GLU A 75 10.86 9.47 -0.01
C GLU A 75 10.10 9.02 1.25
N PHE A 76 9.19 8.05 1.15
CA PHE A 76 8.49 7.51 2.32
C PHE A 76 9.42 6.76 3.28
N LEU A 77 10.38 5.98 2.77
CA LEU A 77 11.35 5.27 3.59
C LEU A 77 12.23 6.27 4.36
N GLU A 78 12.74 7.31 3.69
CA GLU A 78 13.47 8.40 4.33
C GLU A 78 12.61 9.11 5.37
N PHE A 79 11.36 9.45 5.02
CA PHE A 79 10.43 10.09 5.92
C PHE A 79 10.16 9.22 7.16
N SER A 80 9.95 7.91 7.00
CA SER A 80 9.63 7.01 8.10
C SER A 80 10.83 6.61 8.96
N GLY A 81 12.06 6.66 8.41
CA GLY A 81 13.30 6.29 9.10
C GLY A 81 13.19 4.93 9.79
N ASP A 82 13.61 4.84 11.05
CA ASP A 82 13.47 3.63 11.89
C ASP A 82 12.21 3.65 12.79
N LEU A 83 11.35 4.67 12.67
CA LEU A 83 10.20 4.80 13.54
C LEU A 83 9.20 3.65 13.34
N PRO A 84 8.51 3.21 14.42
CA PRO A 84 7.39 2.30 14.29
C PRO A 84 6.28 2.95 13.46
N ILE A 85 5.53 2.11 12.75
CA ILE A 85 4.42 2.56 11.92
C ILE A 85 3.07 2.36 12.63
N LEU A 86 2.11 3.22 12.33
CA LEU A 86 0.74 3.16 12.81
C LEU A 86 -0.20 3.13 11.60
N GLY A 87 -1.23 2.29 11.65
CA GLY A 87 -2.26 2.25 10.62
C GLY A 87 -3.55 1.68 11.16
N HIS A 88 -4.63 1.82 10.41
CA HIS A 88 -5.92 1.22 10.72
C HIS A 88 -6.13 0.02 9.81
N ASN A 89 -5.93 -1.22 10.31
CA ASN A 89 -5.64 -2.40 9.49
C ASN A 89 -4.24 -2.36 8.84
N VAL A 90 -3.23 -1.86 9.58
CA VAL A 90 -1.84 -1.59 9.11
C VAL A 90 -1.16 -2.71 8.32
N MET A 91 -1.55 -3.97 8.52
CA MET A 91 -1.00 -5.09 7.77
C MET A 91 -1.36 -5.06 6.28
N PHE A 92 -2.40 -4.32 5.88
CA PHE A 92 -2.73 -4.08 4.48
C PHE A 92 -1.66 -3.19 3.84
N ASP A 93 -1.49 -1.98 4.35
CA ASP A 93 -0.55 -0.97 3.86
C ASP A 93 0.90 -1.46 3.93
N TYR A 94 1.24 -2.11 5.05
CA TYR A 94 2.56 -2.67 5.26
C TYR A 94 2.94 -3.70 4.19
N LYS A 95 2.00 -4.54 3.73
CA LYS A 95 2.29 -5.53 2.69
C LYS A 95 2.54 -4.86 1.33
N PHE A 96 1.71 -3.90 0.95
CA PHE A 96 1.90 -3.13 -0.28
C PHE A 96 3.24 -2.40 -0.29
N MET A 97 3.54 -1.64 0.76
CA MET A 97 4.80 -0.92 0.89
C MET A 97 6.00 -1.86 0.94
N LYS A 98 5.90 -2.99 1.66
CA LYS A 98 6.99 -3.98 1.72
C LYS A 98 7.25 -4.64 0.37
N MET A 99 6.22 -4.92 -0.41
CA MET A 99 6.39 -5.46 -1.76
C MET A 99 7.01 -4.43 -2.71
N ALA A 100 6.57 -3.17 -2.65
CA ALA A 100 7.13 -2.08 -3.45
C ALA A 100 8.60 -1.79 -3.08
N ALA A 101 8.93 -1.71 -1.79
CA ALA A 101 10.30 -1.57 -1.32
C ALA A 101 11.17 -2.74 -1.80
N ALA A 102 10.68 -3.98 -1.66
CA ALA A 102 11.42 -5.17 -2.07
C ALA A 102 11.69 -5.22 -3.59
N SER A 103 10.78 -4.72 -4.45
CA SER A 103 11.03 -4.68 -5.90
C SER A 103 12.18 -3.75 -6.28
N PHE A 104 12.46 -2.74 -5.45
CA PHE A 104 13.61 -1.84 -5.60
C PHE A 104 14.79 -2.22 -4.71
N LYS A 105 14.75 -3.41 -4.09
CA LYS A 105 15.78 -3.94 -3.19
C LYS A 105 15.98 -3.10 -1.92
N TYR A 106 14.96 -2.36 -1.50
CA TYR A 106 14.95 -1.64 -0.23
C TYR A 106 14.38 -2.51 0.91
N PRO A 107 14.99 -2.46 2.10
CA PRO A 107 14.42 -3.11 3.28
C PRO A 107 13.23 -2.30 3.80
N PHE A 108 12.21 -2.99 4.32
CA PHE A 108 11.09 -2.37 5.02
C PHE A 108 10.61 -3.26 6.16
N GLU A 109 11.52 -3.51 7.11
CA GLU A 109 11.20 -4.20 8.36
C GLU A 109 10.82 -3.16 9.41
N LYS A 110 9.62 -3.30 9.97
CA LYS A 110 9.04 -2.33 10.90
C LYS A 110 8.32 -3.04 12.03
N THR A 111 8.37 -2.44 13.21
CA THR A 111 7.35 -2.66 14.23
C THR A 111 6.19 -1.71 14.00
N GLY A 112 4.98 -2.05 14.44
CA GLY A 112 3.86 -1.14 14.33
C GLY A 112 2.66 -1.49 15.19
N VAL A 113 1.70 -0.58 15.22
CA VAL A 113 0.43 -0.75 15.93
C VAL A 113 -0.72 -0.69 14.92
N ASP A 114 -1.67 -1.60 15.10
CA ASP A 114 -2.89 -1.68 14.31
C ASP A 114 -4.07 -1.13 15.14
N THR A 115 -4.51 0.09 14.83
CA THR A 115 -5.58 0.74 15.60
C THR A 115 -6.91 0.01 15.51
N LEU A 116 -7.15 -0.75 14.42
CA LEU A 116 -8.35 -1.58 14.31
C LEU A 116 -8.34 -2.71 15.35
N LYS A 117 -7.18 -3.34 15.59
CA LYS A 117 -7.04 -4.38 16.62
C LYS A 117 -7.16 -3.80 18.02
N VAL A 118 -6.58 -2.62 18.25
CA VAL A 118 -6.70 -1.89 19.52
C VAL A 118 -8.18 -1.58 19.80
N ALA A 119 -8.87 -0.94 18.85
CA ALA A 119 -10.28 -0.57 18.99
C ALA A 119 -11.21 -1.77 19.18
N ARG A 120 -10.93 -2.92 18.53
CA ARG A 120 -11.69 -4.16 18.74
C ARG A 120 -11.62 -4.68 20.17
N LYS A 121 -10.49 -4.48 20.86
CA LYS A 121 -10.29 -4.92 22.24
C LYS A 121 -10.88 -3.93 23.24
N LEU A 122 -10.69 -2.63 23.03
CA LEU A 122 -11.05 -1.60 24.00
C LEU A 122 -12.48 -1.09 23.85
N LEU A 123 -12.96 -0.91 22.61
CA LEU A 123 -14.21 -0.21 22.30
C LEU A 123 -15.34 -1.18 21.95
N THR A 124 -15.51 -2.25 22.70
CA THR A 124 -16.41 -3.38 22.36
C THR A 124 -17.86 -2.97 22.10
N GLY A 125 -18.33 -1.87 22.68
CA GLY A 125 -19.70 -1.36 22.53
C GLY A 125 -20.04 -0.66 21.20
N LEU A 126 -19.06 -0.32 20.34
CA LEU A 126 -19.37 0.32 19.04
C LEU A 126 -19.85 -0.71 18.00
N GLU A 127 -20.80 -0.32 17.13
CA GLU A 127 -21.40 -1.23 16.13
C GLU A 127 -20.33 -1.89 15.25
N ASN A 128 -19.32 -1.12 14.88
CA ASN A 128 -18.21 -1.52 14.04
C ASN A 128 -16.97 -0.71 14.44
N LYS A 129 -15.82 -1.01 13.84
CA LYS A 129 -14.53 -0.39 14.18
C LYS A 129 -13.88 0.23 12.97
N LYS A 130 -14.66 0.60 11.94
CA LYS A 130 -14.16 1.36 10.79
C LYS A 130 -13.61 2.70 11.28
N LEU A 131 -12.62 3.23 10.56
CA LEU A 131 -12.01 4.51 10.90
C LEU A 131 -13.05 5.63 11.04
N GLU A 132 -14.02 5.71 10.12
CA GLU A 132 -15.13 6.67 10.18
C GLU A 132 -15.93 6.57 11.49
N THR A 133 -16.29 5.36 11.91
CA THR A 133 -17.03 5.12 13.15
C THR A 133 -16.21 5.53 14.38
N LEU A 134 -14.90 5.27 14.38
CA LEU A 134 -14.01 5.71 15.45
C LEU A 134 -13.82 7.22 15.47
N CYS A 135 -13.72 7.86 14.31
CA CYS A 135 -13.67 9.32 14.19
C CYS A 135 -14.94 9.96 14.75
N ALA A 136 -16.12 9.45 14.37
CA ALA A 136 -17.40 9.92 14.87
C ALA A 136 -17.52 9.75 16.40
N HIS A 137 -17.09 8.60 16.93
CA HIS A 137 -17.06 8.34 18.37
C HIS A 137 -16.21 9.36 19.14
N TYR A 138 -15.05 9.73 18.60
CA TYR A 138 -14.14 10.71 19.20
C TYR A 138 -14.39 12.16 18.76
N HIS A 139 -15.52 12.43 18.09
CA HIS A 139 -15.88 13.75 17.57
C HIS A 139 -14.81 14.39 16.69
N TYR A 140 -14.07 13.58 15.93
CA TYR A 140 -13.10 14.03 14.94
C TYR A 140 -13.73 14.03 13.55
N VAL A 141 -13.59 15.14 12.83
CA VAL A 141 -14.05 15.27 11.44
C VAL A 141 -12.88 15.01 10.50
N ASN A 142 -12.90 13.85 9.82
CA ASN A 142 -11.99 13.58 8.73
C ASN A 142 -12.42 14.40 7.50
N GLN A 143 -11.62 15.40 7.14
CA GLN A 143 -11.98 16.40 6.13
C GLN A 143 -12.03 15.84 4.71
N ALA A 144 -11.31 14.75 4.44
CA ALA A 144 -11.24 14.12 3.14
C ALA A 144 -11.05 12.60 3.29
N ALA A 145 -12.09 11.92 3.77
CA ALA A 145 -12.08 10.45 3.85
C ALA A 145 -11.71 9.84 2.49
N HIS A 146 -10.92 8.76 2.50
CA HIS A 146 -10.35 8.12 1.31
C HIS A 146 -9.30 8.97 0.57
N ARG A 147 -8.64 9.86 1.32
CA ARG A 147 -7.35 10.45 0.96
C ARG A 147 -6.33 9.95 1.97
N ALA A 148 -5.25 9.36 1.46
CA ALA A 148 -4.30 8.62 2.29
C ALA A 148 -3.73 9.48 3.44
N TYR A 149 -3.44 10.76 3.20
CA TYR A 149 -2.90 11.63 4.26
C TYR A 149 -3.92 11.89 5.37
N ASP A 150 -5.17 12.16 5.00
CA ASP A 150 -6.23 12.50 5.94
C ASP A 150 -6.65 11.28 6.76
N ASP A 151 -6.65 10.09 6.15
CA ASP A 151 -6.88 8.81 6.84
C ASP A 151 -5.71 8.44 7.78
N ALA A 152 -4.46 8.69 7.38
CA ALA A 152 -3.30 8.56 8.28
C ALA A 152 -3.37 9.52 9.48
N LEU A 153 -3.77 10.77 9.25
CA LEU A 153 -3.95 11.77 10.31
C LEU A 153 -5.10 11.40 11.24
N ALA A 154 -6.25 11.01 10.69
CA ALA A 154 -7.40 10.52 11.46
C ALA A 154 -7.01 9.32 12.32
N THR A 155 -6.23 8.38 11.77
CA THR A 155 -5.72 7.22 12.49
C THR A 155 -4.83 7.63 13.67
N ALA A 156 -3.93 8.60 13.49
CA ALA A 156 -3.09 9.13 14.57
C ALA A 156 -3.93 9.79 15.67
N VAL A 157 -4.96 10.58 15.29
CA VAL A 157 -5.87 11.21 16.26
C VAL A 157 -6.64 10.17 17.06
N VAL A 158 -7.26 9.19 16.40
CA VAL A 158 -8.00 8.09 17.03
C VAL A 158 -7.09 7.31 17.99
N PHE A 159 -5.85 7.03 17.60
CA PHE A 159 -4.88 6.35 18.45
C PHE A 159 -4.54 7.14 19.72
N GLU A 160 -4.29 8.45 19.60
CA GLU A 160 -4.02 9.30 20.77
C GLU A 160 -5.26 9.45 21.67
N GLN A 161 -6.47 9.44 21.12
CA GLN A 161 -7.69 9.44 21.93
C GLN A 161 -7.88 8.13 22.70
N MET A 162 -7.70 6.98 22.05
CA MET A 162 -7.74 5.69 22.74
C MET A 162 -6.69 5.61 23.85
N LYS A 163 -5.47 6.13 23.64
CA LYS A 163 -4.44 6.20 24.68
C LYS A 163 -4.85 7.06 25.88
N LYS A 164 -5.56 8.16 25.66
CA LYS A 164 -6.05 9.04 26.72
C LYS A 164 -7.21 8.43 27.49
N GLU A 165 -8.11 7.72 26.80
CA GLU A 165 -9.27 7.07 27.40
C GLU A 165 -8.89 5.81 28.19
N PHE A 166 -7.91 5.04 27.71
CA PHE A 166 -7.46 3.79 28.33
C PHE A 166 -5.99 3.85 28.79
N PRO A 167 -5.63 4.74 29.74
CA PRO A 167 -4.24 4.95 30.13
C PRO A 167 -3.60 3.75 30.84
N THR A 168 -4.41 2.83 31.39
CA THR A 168 -3.95 1.61 32.07
C THR A 168 -3.61 0.46 31.12
N GLU A 169 -4.00 0.55 29.85
CA GLU A 169 -3.85 -0.51 28.85
C GLU A 169 -2.54 -0.37 28.04
N GLU A 170 -1.47 0.13 28.66
CA GLU A 170 -0.26 0.57 27.95
C GLU A 170 0.33 -0.46 26.98
N GLU A 171 0.28 -1.75 27.32
CA GLU A 171 0.80 -2.85 26.51
C GLU A 171 0.15 -2.92 25.12
N ILE A 172 -1.16 -2.63 25.02
CA ILE A 172 -1.90 -2.71 23.75
C ILE A 172 -1.46 -1.65 22.73
N PHE A 173 -0.88 -0.56 23.22
CA PHE A 173 -0.41 0.57 22.42
C PHE A 173 1.09 0.48 22.09
N GLN A 174 1.76 -0.61 22.46
CA GLN A 174 3.16 -0.83 22.10
C GLN A 174 3.27 -1.46 20.70
N PRO A 175 4.25 -1.01 19.89
CA PRO A 175 4.43 -1.55 18.56
C PRO A 175 4.91 -2.99 18.61
N GLN A 176 4.35 -3.83 17.75
CA GLN A 176 4.74 -5.24 17.59
C GLN A 176 5.42 -5.44 16.25
N GLN A 177 6.30 -6.44 16.16
CA GLN A 177 6.97 -6.77 14.90
C GLN A 177 5.93 -7.13 13.83
N LEU A 178 5.92 -6.39 12.72
CA LEU A 178 5.09 -6.72 11.58
C LEU A 178 5.79 -7.81 10.77
N GLN A 179 5.05 -8.87 10.43
CA GLN A 179 5.60 -10.04 9.75
C GLN A 179 4.88 -10.26 8.43
N PHE A 180 5.66 -10.12 7.35
CA PHE A 180 5.26 -10.51 6.01
C PHE A 180 6.52 -10.93 5.25
N LYS A 181 6.46 -12.10 4.61
CA LYS A 181 7.57 -12.61 3.79
C LYS A 181 7.23 -12.41 2.32
N VAL A 182 7.99 -11.55 1.65
CA VAL A 182 7.91 -11.42 0.19
C VAL A 182 8.36 -12.74 -0.42
N LYS A 183 7.52 -13.34 -1.26
CA LYS A 183 7.88 -14.58 -1.96
C LYS A 183 9.03 -14.26 -2.91
N LYS A 184 10.13 -15.02 -2.83
CA LYS A 184 11.23 -14.89 -3.80
C LYS A 184 10.69 -15.23 -5.18
N GLU A 185 10.88 -14.32 -6.13
CA GLU A 185 10.55 -14.58 -7.52
C GLU A 185 11.47 -15.70 -8.05
N ARG A 186 10.86 -16.62 -8.80
CA ARG A 186 11.58 -17.73 -9.44
C ARG A 186 11.84 -17.35 -10.90
N PRO A 187 12.92 -17.86 -11.53
CA PRO A 187 13.11 -17.72 -12.97
C PRO A 187 11.92 -18.28 -13.75
N ALA A 188 11.56 -17.63 -14.85
CA ALA A 188 10.51 -18.07 -15.76
C ALA A 188 10.75 -19.53 -16.16
N THR A 189 9.69 -20.34 -16.10
CA THR A 189 9.79 -21.74 -16.52
C THR A 189 10.04 -21.83 -18.02
N ALA A 190 10.72 -22.88 -18.48
CA ALA A 190 10.93 -23.12 -19.92
C ALA A 190 9.61 -23.11 -20.71
N LYS A 191 8.51 -23.55 -20.10
CA LYS A 191 7.16 -23.49 -20.69
C LYS A 191 6.67 -22.06 -20.87
N GLN A 192 6.84 -21.20 -19.86
CA GLN A 192 6.45 -19.78 -19.95
C GLN A 192 7.30 -19.05 -20.99
N LYS A 193 8.63 -19.21 -20.96
CA LYS A 193 9.54 -18.60 -21.94
C LYS A 193 9.15 -18.95 -23.37
N LYS A 194 9.03 -20.25 -23.66
CA LYS A 194 8.64 -20.75 -24.99
C LYS A 194 7.25 -20.26 -25.42
N TYR A 195 6.29 -20.18 -24.50
CA TYR A 195 4.95 -19.70 -24.82
C TYR A 195 4.94 -18.20 -25.15
N LEU A 196 5.68 -17.39 -24.36
CA LEU A 196 5.85 -15.96 -24.61
C LEU A 196 6.54 -15.69 -25.96
N GLU A 197 7.65 -16.39 -26.25
CA GLU A 197 8.35 -16.31 -27.54
C GLU A 197 7.41 -16.61 -28.72
N ASN A 198 6.62 -17.67 -28.61
CA ASN A 198 5.65 -18.05 -29.64
C ASN A 198 4.55 -16.99 -29.81
N LEU A 199 4.03 -16.43 -28.72
CA LEU A 199 3.03 -15.36 -28.76
C LEU A 199 3.58 -14.11 -29.45
N MET A 200 4.79 -13.69 -29.09
CA MET A 200 5.44 -12.53 -29.70
C MET A 200 5.66 -12.73 -31.19
N LYS A 201 6.11 -13.92 -31.59
CA LYS A 201 6.28 -14.27 -33.00
C LYS A 201 4.96 -14.32 -33.75
N TYR A 202 3.91 -14.90 -33.16
CA TYR A 202 2.59 -15.04 -33.78
C TYR A 202 1.94 -13.68 -34.07
N HIS A 203 2.08 -12.74 -33.13
CA HIS A 203 1.53 -11.38 -33.25
C HIS A 203 2.51 -10.36 -33.85
N ALA A 204 3.67 -10.81 -34.36
CA ALA A 204 4.73 -9.97 -34.92
C ALA A 204 5.18 -8.81 -33.99
N ILE A 205 5.27 -9.08 -32.68
CA ILE A 205 5.70 -8.11 -31.67
C ILE A 205 7.22 -7.97 -31.74
N GLY A 206 7.71 -6.86 -32.28
CA GLY A 206 9.13 -6.55 -32.47
C GLY A 206 9.86 -6.02 -31.23
N GLU A 207 9.43 -6.39 -30.03
CA GLU A 207 10.02 -5.93 -28.78
C GLU A 207 11.25 -6.77 -28.41
N CYS A 208 12.39 -6.13 -28.15
CA CYS A 208 13.60 -6.82 -27.71
C CYS A 208 13.52 -7.09 -26.20
N LEU A 209 13.05 -8.29 -25.83
CA LEU A 209 12.96 -8.72 -24.44
C LEU A 209 13.99 -9.81 -24.14
N ASP A 210 14.70 -9.66 -23.03
CA ASP A 210 15.53 -10.74 -22.48
C ASP A 210 14.65 -11.72 -21.72
N ILE A 211 13.94 -12.57 -22.48
CA ILE A 211 13.03 -13.59 -21.95
C ILE A 211 13.77 -14.56 -21.02
N ASP A 212 15.08 -14.70 -21.20
CA ASP A 212 15.87 -15.65 -20.42
C ASP A 212 16.12 -15.22 -18.99
N GLN A 213 16.17 -13.91 -18.74
CA GLN A 213 16.31 -13.33 -17.40
C GLN A 213 14.97 -13.05 -16.71
N MET A 214 13.85 -13.22 -17.41
CA MET A 214 12.53 -12.95 -16.82
C MET A 214 12.21 -13.88 -15.65
N THR A 215 11.53 -13.34 -14.65
CA THR A 215 10.91 -14.13 -13.59
C THR A 215 9.59 -14.74 -14.04
N GLN A 216 9.08 -15.73 -13.30
CA GLN A 216 7.78 -16.33 -13.58
C GLN A 216 6.65 -15.30 -13.59
N ARG A 217 6.73 -14.29 -12.71
CA ARG A 217 5.71 -13.24 -12.61
C ARG A 217 5.77 -12.29 -13.80
N GLU A 218 6.97 -11.85 -14.17
CA GLU A 218 7.18 -11.00 -15.36
C GLU A 218 6.70 -11.70 -16.62
N ALA A 219 7.08 -12.97 -16.80
CA ALA A 219 6.67 -13.75 -17.96
C ALA A 219 5.15 -13.93 -18.01
N SER A 220 4.51 -14.28 -16.89
CA SER A 220 3.05 -14.38 -16.82
C SER A 220 2.36 -13.04 -17.11
N LYS A 221 2.80 -11.94 -16.50
CA LYS A 221 2.24 -10.60 -16.77
C LYS A 221 2.34 -10.22 -18.24
N LYS A 222 3.48 -10.49 -18.88
CA LYS A 222 3.67 -10.19 -20.31
C LYS A 222 2.79 -11.06 -21.20
N ILE A 223 2.68 -12.35 -20.88
CA ILE A 223 1.77 -13.28 -21.57
C ILE A 223 0.32 -12.78 -21.48
N ASP A 224 -0.15 -12.47 -20.27
CA ASP A 224 -1.52 -12.02 -20.04
C ASP A 224 -1.80 -10.70 -20.78
N HIS A 225 -0.85 -9.77 -20.75
CA HIS A 225 -0.94 -8.51 -21.50
C HIS A 225 -1.05 -8.74 -23.01
N ILE A 226 -0.25 -9.65 -23.59
CA ILE A 226 -0.34 -9.96 -25.02
C ILE A 226 -1.68 -10.62 -25.34
N ILE A 227 -2.12 -11.59 -24.53
CA ILE A 227 -3.41 -12.26 -24.75
C ILE A 227 -4.57 -11.27 -24.67
N LEU A 228 -4.55 -10.34 -23.74
CA LEU A 228 -5.60 -9.34 -23.58
C LEU A 228 -5.70 -8.41 -24.80
N ASN A 229 -4.55 -7.96 -25.33
CA ASN A 229 -4.52 -6.96 -26.40
C ASN A 229 -4.59 -7.57 -27.82
N TYR A 230 -4.05 -8.78 -28.00
CA TYR A 230 -3.88 -9.40 -29.33
C TYR A 230 -4.62 -10.74 -29.46
N GLY A 231 -5.09 -11.32 -28.35
CA GLY A 231 -5.76 -12.61 -28.31
C GLY A 231 -4.80 -13.80 -28.16
N VAL A 232 -5.38 -14.98 -27.94
CA VAL A 232 -4.64 -16.25 -27.84
C VAL A 232 -4.20 -16.74 -29.23
N MET A 233 -3.10 -17.51 -29.29
CA MET A 233 -2.71 -18.23 -30.51
C MET A 233 -3.82 -19.21 -30.91
N LYS A 234 -4.34 -19.09 -32.13
CA LYS A 234 -5.29 -20.05 -32.68
C LYS A 234 -4.57 -21.34 -33.05
N LYS A 235 -5.19 -22.48 -32.74
CA LYS A 235 -4.71 -23.81 -33.12
C LYS A 235 -4.77 -24.01 -34.63
#